data_AF-A0ABD5QDY1-F1
#
_entry.id   AF-A0ABD5QDY1-F1
#
_cell.length_a   1.000
_cell.length_b   1.000
_cell.length_c   1.000
_cell.angle_alpha   90.00
_cell.angle_beta   90.00
_cell.angle_gamma   90.00
#
_symmetry.space_group_name_H-M   'P 1'
#
loop_
_entity.id
_entity.type
_entity.pdbx_description
1 polymer ?
#
loop_
_entity_poly.entity_id
_entity_poly.type
_entity_poly.pdbx_seq_one_letter_code
_entity_poly.pdbx_strand_id
1 'polypeptide(L)'
;MERPLGLASFDRQRRSVHALTVAVAVVVFWLGYFGSVAAVYGDVSVLAPEASIPEQRVGGIVGSVLVWTYFALAFVRGYGGPVLDAVVYPFAIVALAPFAGRWLLFGPDISGLFSRFVGWVVVEPLLTTLLAVVPGIGTFIAVLSIWGAAIGDADRRDWERRHLPAEFYDEFVARDRDGEE
;
A
#
# COMPACT_ATOMS: atom_id res chain seq x y z
N MET A 1 20.55 17.11 0.94
CA MET A 1 19.14 17.44 1.18
C MET A 1 18.66 16.50 2.26
N GLU A 2 18.39 17.03 3.44
CA GLU A 2 17.69 16.30 4.50
C GLU A 2 16.32 15.88 3.96
N ARG A 3 15.99 14.60 4.06
CA ARG A 3 14.63 14.14 3.73
C ARG A 3 13.74 14.46 4.94
N PRO A 4 12.48 14.88 4.73
CA PRO A 4 11.54 15.02 5.84
C PRO A 4 11.51 13.75 6.69
N LEU A 5 11.50 13.89 8.01
CA LEU A 5 11.66 12.80 8.99
C LEU A 5 10.82 11.55 8.70
N GLY A 6 9.56 11.74 8.28
CA GLY A 6 8.67 10.61 7.94
C GLY A 6 9.02 9.87 6.65
N LEU A 7 9.74 10.51 5.72
CA LEU A 7 10.12 9.94 4.41
C LEU A 7 11.49 9.24 4.43
N ALA A 8 12.13 9.14 5.60
CA ALA A 8 13.33 8.33 5.76
C ALA A 8 12.98 6.84 5.72
N SER A 9 13.83 6.02 5.09
CA SER A 9 13.77 4.56 5.24
C SER A 9 14.33 4.16 6.60
N PHE A 10 14.00 2.98 7.09
CA PHE A 10 14.62 2.38 8.27
C PHE A 10 16.15 2.30 8.13
N ASP A 11 16.84 2.49 9.25
CA ASP A 11 18.27 2.84 9.32
C ASP A 11 19.23 1.84 8.63
N ARG A 12 18.81 0.57 8.50
CA ARG A 12 19.67 -0.50 7.95
C ARG A 12 19.23 -1.02 6.58
N GLN A 13 18.21 -0.42 5.95
CA GLN A 13 17.70 -0.96 4.71
C GLN A 13 18.54 -0.51 3.50
N ARG A 14 19.07 -1.49 2.75
CA ARG A 14 19.71 -1.23 1.45
C ARG A 14 18.65 -0.79 0.43
N ARG A 15 18.99 0.19 -0.43
CA ARG A 15 18.09 0.69 -1.49
C ARG A 15 17.54 -0.40 -2.41
N SER A 16 18.34 -1.43 -2.70
CA SER A 16 17.91 -2.58 -3.53
C SER A 16 16.84 -3.42 -2.85
N VAL A 17 16.95 -3.62 -1.53
CA VAL A 17 15.95 -4.36 -0.74
C VAL A 17 14.65 -3.58 -0.71
N HIS A 18 14.72 -2.26 -0.53
CA HIS A 18 13.56 -1.38 -0.61
C HIS A 18 12.86 -1.44 -1.98
N ALA A 19 13.63 -1.29 -3.07
CA ALA A 19 13.07 -1.39 -4.42
C ALA A 19 12.43 -2.76 -4.67
N LEU A 20 13.03 -3.83 -4.18
CA LEU A 20 12.47 -5.18 -4.27
C LEU A 20 11.18 -5.31 -3.47
N THR A 21 11.10 -4.74 -2.27
CA THR A 21 9.87 -4.71 -1.45
C THR A 21 8.72 -4.05 -2.22
N VAL A 22 8.96 -2.88 -2.82
CA VAL A 22 7.96 -2.17 -3.63
C VAL A 22 7.57 -2.97 -4.88
N ALA A 23 8.55 -3.57 -5.58
CA ALA A 23 8.27 -4.38 -6.76
C ALA A 23 7.41 -5.62 -6.44
N VAL A 24 7.72 -6.32 -5.34
CA VAL A 24 6.92 -7.45 -4.85
C VAL A 24 5.53 -6.97 -4.45
N ALA A 25 5.39 -5.81 -3.81
CA ALA A 25 4.08 -5.25 -3.47
C ALA A 25 3.19 -5.02 -4.69
N VAL A 26 3.75 -4.53 -5.81
CA VAL A 26 3.02 -4.39 -7.09
C VAL A 26 2.54 -5.75 -7.60
N VAL A 27 3.41 -6.77 -7.55
CA VAL A 27 3.03 -8.14 -7.96
C VAL A 27 1.94 -8.71 -7.06
N VAL A 28 2.06 -8.55 -5.74
CA VAL A 28 1.04 -8.97 -4.76
C VAL A 28 -0.29 -8.30 -5.05
N PHE A 29 -0.28 -6.99 -5.34
CA PHE A 29 -1.47 -6.26 -5.74
C PHE A 29 -2.10 -6.85 -6.99
N TRP A 30 -1.31 -7.10 -8.05
CA TRP A 30 -1.83 -7.67 -9.30
C TRP A 30 -2.39 -9.08 -9.14
N LEU A 31 -1.72 -9.94 -8.36
CA LEU A 31 -2.23 -11.27 -8.05
C LEU A 31 -3.59 -11.18 -7.34
N GLY A 32 -3.73 -10.26 -6.38
CA GLY A 32 -5.00 -9.98 -5.73
C GLY A 32 -6.07 -9.44 -6.68
N TYR A 33 -5.70 -8.44 -7.46
CA TYR A 33 -6.59 -7.71 -8.36
C TYR A 33 -7.15 -8.62 -9.46
N PHE A 34 -6.27 -9.23 -10.27
CA PHE A 34 -6.68 -10.11 -11.36
C PHE A 34 -7.18 -11.45 -10.86
N GLY A 35 -6.55 -12.02 -9.83
CA GLY A 35 -6.92 -13.32 -9.28
C GLY A 35 -8.30 -13.31 -8.64
N SER A 36 -8.66 -12.26 -7.90
CA SER A 36 -10.01 -12.15 -7.31
C SER A 36 -11.08 -12.00 -8.38
N VAL A 37 -10.82 -11.23 -9.44
CA VAL A 37 -11.76 -11.07 -10.54
C VAL A 37 -11.93 -12.39 -11.30
N ALA A 38 -10.83 -13.08 -11.62
CA ALA A 38 -10.89 -14.42 -12.21
C ALA A 38 -11.70 -15.39 -11.33
N ALA A 39 -11.51 -15.36 -10.02
CA ALA A 39 -12.18 -16.25 -9.08
C ALA A 39 -13.69 -15.96 -8.94
N VAL A 40 -14.08 -14.68 -8.93
CA VAL A 40 -15.48 -14.26 -8.74
C VAL A 40 -16.28 -14.31 -10.03
N TYR A 41 -15.68 -13.92 -11.15
CA TYR A 41 -16.38 -13.74 -12.43
C TYR A 41 -16.02 -14.80 -13.47
N GLY A 42 -15.04 -15.66 -13.20
CA GLY A 42 -14.62 -16.75 -14.11
C GLY A 42 -13.78 -16.29 -15.30
N ASP A 43 -13.64 -14.98 -15.52
CA ASP A 43 -12.89 -14.41 -16.64
C ASP A 43 -12.27 -13.06 -16.25
N VAL A 44 -11.02 -12.84 -16.65
CA VAL A 44 -10.29 -11.58 -16.44
C VAL A 44 -10.65 -10.55 -17.52
N SER A 45 -11.19 -10.99 -18.66
CA SER A 45 -11.60 -10.12 -19.78
C SER A 45 -12.67 -9.08 -19.37
N VAL A 46 -13.40 -9.33 -18.28
CA VAL A 46 -14.32 -8.37 -17.65
C VAL A 46 -13.60 -7.15 -17.03
N LEU A 47 -12.28 -7.07 -17.17
CA LEU A 47 -11.46 -5.89 -16.87
C LEU A 47 -10.92 -5.21 -18.14
N ALA A 48 -11.38 -5.59 -19.33
CA ALA A 48 -11.04 -4.87 -20.55
C ALA A 48 -11.38 -3.37 -20.42
N PRO A 49 -10.75 -2.46 -21.18
CA PRO A 49 -10.93 -1.01 -21.06
C PRO A 49 -12.38 -0.50 -21.05
N GLU A 50 -13.25 -1.20 -21.77
CA GLU A 50 -14.68 -0.96 -21.93
C GLU A 50 -15.52 -1.48 -20.74
N ALA A 51 -14.88 -2.20 -19.82
CA ALA A 51 -15.58 -3.02 -18.85
C ALA A 51 -16.08 -2.26 -17.64
N SER A 52 -17.04 -2.90 -16.98
CA SER A 52 -17.86 -2.36 -15.91
C SER A 52 -17.06 -2.07 -14.63
N ILE A 53 -17.48 -1.02 -13.95
CA ILE A 53 -16.85 -0.44 -12.76
C ILE A 53 -16.96 -1.34 -11.51
N PRO A 54 -18.05 -2.13 -11.31
CA PRO A 54 -18.16 -3.06 -10.18
C PRO A 54 -17.04 -4.10 -10.07
N GLU A 55 -16.63 -4.70 -11.18
CA GLU A 55 -15.60 -5.76 -11.25
C GLU A 55 -14.24 -5.18 -10.83
N GLN A 56 -13.96 -3.96 -11.28
CA GLN A 56 -12.76 -3.23 -10.91
C GLN A 56 -12.73 -2.92 -9.40
N ARG A 57 -13.90 -2.70 -8.77
CA ARG A 57 -14.00 -2.48 -7.32
C ARG A 57 -13.66 -3.75 -6.55
N VAL A 58 -14.16 -4.92 -6.99
CA VAL A 58 -13.82 -6.20 -6.36
C VAL A 58 -12.32 -6.45 -6.43
N GLY A 59 -11.74 -6.34 -7.63
CA GLY A 59 -10.28 -6.46 -7.81
C GLY A 59 -9.52 -5.44 -6.98
N GLY A 60 -9.95 -4.18 -6.99
CA GLY A 60 -9.32 -3.07 -6.27
C GLY A 60 -9.30 -3.29 -4.77
N ILE A 61 -10.42 -3.71 -4.18
CA ILE A 61 -10.55 -3.99 -2.74
C ILE A 61 -9.62 -5.14 -2.34
N VAL A 62 -9.65 -6.27 -3.06
CA VAL A 62 -8.82 -7.43 -2.70
C VAL A 62 -7.33 -7.14 -2.91
N GLY A 63 -6.97 -6.51 -4.02
CA GLY A 63 -5.59 -6.06 -4.27
C GLY A 63 -5.10 -5.10 -3.18
N SER A 64 -5.96 -4.18 -2.75
CA SER A 64 -5.69 -3.23 -1.66
C SER A 64 -5.45 -3.94 -0.32
N VAL A 65 -6.34 -4.84 0.08
CA VAL A 65 -6.17 -5.63 1.30
C VAL A 65 -4.82 -6.36 1.30
N LEU A 66 -4.47 -7.00 0.19
CA LEU A 66 -3.21 -7.76 0.09
C LEU A 66 -1.97 -6.86 0.08
N VAL A 67 -1.98 -5.73 -0.61
CA VAL A 67 -0.82 -4.83 -0.64
C VAL A 67 -0.57 -4.18 0.72
N TRP A 68 -1.63 -3.73 1.42
CA TRP A 68 -1.48 -3.19 2.77
C TRP A 68 -1.07 -4.27 3.77
N THR A 69 -1.60 -5.49 3.66
CA THR A 69 -1.12 -6.63 4.46
C THR A 69 0.37 -6.87 4.24
N TYR A 70 0.81 -6.86 2.99
CA TYR A 70 2.21 -7.05 2.65
C TYR A 70 3.10 -5.96 3.28
N PHE A 71 2.70 -4.70 3.18
CA PHE A 71 3.45 -3.59 3.80
C PHE A 71 3.41 -3.64 5.33
N ALA A 72 2.32 -4.08 5.95
CA ALA A 72 2.29 -4.30 7.40
C ALA A 72 3.31 -5.38 7.82
N LEU A 73 3.38 -6.49 7.08
CA LEU A 73 4.36 -7.54 7.34
C LEU A 73 5.80 -7.09 7.05
N ALA A 74 6.01 -6.27 6.03
CA ALA A 74 7.30 -5.65 5.74
C ALA A 74 7.73 -4.72 6.88
N PHE A 75 6.81 -3.87 7.36
CA PHE A 75 7.00 -3.00 8.51
C PHE A 75 7.40 -3.81 9.74
N VAL A 76 6.62 -4.83 10.12
CA VAL A 76 6.92 -5.70 11.28
C VAL A 76 8.32 -6.32 11.18
N ARG A 77 8.78 -6.63 9.97
CA ARG A 77 10.14 -7.17 9.72
C ARG A 77 11.24 -6.11 9.61
N GLY A 78 10.93 -4.84 9.81
CA GLY A 78 11.90 -3.75 9.72
C GLY A 78 12.35 -3.45 8.29
N TYR A 79 11.47 -3.65 7.30
CA TYR A 79 11.67 -3.23 5.92
C TYR A 79 10.77 -2.04 5.56
N GLY A 80 11.34 -1.07 4.85
CA GLY A 80 10.66 0.12 4.35
C GLY A 80 11.03 1.37 5.16
N GLY A 81 10.02 2.21 5.40
CA GLY A 81 10.06 3.38 6.25
C GLY A 81 8.67 3.69 6.82
N PRO A 82 8.61 4.48 7.89
CA PRO A 82 7.39 4.66 8.68
C PRO A 82 6.24 5.32 7.92
N VAL A 83 6.52 6.24 6.97
CA VAL A 83 5.46 6.88 6.16
C VAL A 83 5.47 6.40 4.71
N LEU A 84 6.65 6.22 4.12
CA LEU A 84 6.76 5.81 2.72
C LEU A 84 6.06 4.47 2.46
N ASP A 85 6.36 3.45 3.27
CA ASP A 85 5.84 2.10 3.04
C ASP A 85 4.50 1.83 3.71
N ALA A 86 4.19 2.54 4.80
CA ALA A 86 2.89 2.43 5.46
C ALA A 86 1.77 3.15 4.70
N VAL A 87 2.11 4.23 3.99
CA VAL A 87 1.13 5.13 3.37
C VAL A 87 1.44 5.34 1.90
N VAL A 88 2.55 5.99 1.57
CA VAL A 88 2.78 6.53 0.22
C VAL A 88 2.77 5.44 -0.87
N TYR A 89 3.54 4.36 -0.69
CA TYR A 89 3.62 3.27 -1.66
C TYR A 89 2.33 2.47 -1.79
N PRO A 90 1.68 2.00 -0.71
CA PRO A 90 0.37 1.36 -0.82
C PRO A 90 -0.65 2.21 -1.58
N PHE A 91 -0.76 3.50 -1.26
CA PHE A 91 -1.66 4.42 -1.96
C PHE A 91 -1.32 4.56 -3.44
N ALA A 92 -0.04 4.78 -3.76
CA ALA A 92 0.41 4.88 -5.15
C ALA A 92 0.15 3.59 -5.94
N ILE A 93 0.36 2.42 -5.31
CA ILE A 93 0.10 1.13 -5.94
C ILE A 93 -1.39 0.95 -6.20
N VAL A 94 -2.26 1.20 -5.22
CA VAL A 94 -3.72 1.05 -5.41
C VAL A 94 -4.28 2.04 -6.42
N ALA A 95 -3.70 3.23 -6.52
CA ALA A 95 -4.08 4.22 -7.52
C ALA A 95 -3.59 3.87 -8.93
N LEU A 96 -2.38 3.32 -9.09
CA LEU A 96 -1.71 3.22 -10.40
C LEU A 96 -1.61 1.78 -10.94
N ALA A 97 -1.42 0.79 -10.07
CA ALA A 97 -1.22 -0.59 -10.48
C ALA A 97 -2.40 -1.20 -11.24
N PRO A 98 -3.69 -0.91 -10.93
CA PRO A 98 -4.80 -1.37 -11.75
C PRO A 98 -4.68 -0.94 -13.21
N PHE A 99 -4.34 0.34 -13.45
CA PHE A 99 -4.18 0.90 -14.78
C PHE A 99 -2.99 0.26 -15.50
N ALA A 100 -1.83 0.19 -14.84
CA ALA A 100 -0.62 -0.39 -15.42
C ALA A 100 -0.82 -1.87 -15.79
N GLY A 101 -1.43 -2.66 -14.90
CA GLY A 101 -1.68 -4.08 -15.15
C GLY A 101 -2.68 -4.30 -16.29
N ARG A 102 -3.76 -3.52 -16.33
CA ARG A 102 -4.76 -3.60 -17.39
C ARG A 102 -4.20 -3.19 -18.74
N TRP A 103 -3.37 -2.15 -18.80
CA TRP A 103 -2.66 -1.78 -20.02
C TRP A 103 -1.71 -2.87 -20.50
N LEU A 104 -1.04 -3.56 -19.57
CA LEU A 104 -0.14 -4.66 -19.91
C LEU A 104 -0.88 -5.87 -20.49
N LEU A 105 -2.10 -6.16 -20.01
CA LEU A 105 -2.90 -7.31 -20.45
C LEU A 105 -3.79 -7.03 -21.67
N PHE A 106 -4.39 -5.85 -21.74
CA PHE A 106 -5.43 -5.51 -22.74
C PHE A 106 -5.02 -4.42 -23.73
N GLY A 107 -3.83 -3.85 -23.56
CA GLY A 107 -3.35 -2.73 -24.36
C GLY A 107 -3.80 -1.37 -23.81
N PRO A 108 -3.23 -0.27 -24.36
CA PRO A 108 -3.45 1.07 -23.85
C PRO A 108 -4.81 1.64 -24.26
N ASP A 109 -5.57 2.13 -23.27
CA ASP A 109 -6.85 2.84 -23.45
C ASP A 109 -6.64 4.36 -23.42
N ILE A 110 -5.93 4.88 -24.43
CA ILE A 110 -5.58 6.30 -24.49
C ILE A 110 -6.85 7.16 -24.66
N SER A 111 -7.81 6.70 -25.46
CA SER A 111 -9.09 7.37 -25.67
C SER A 111 -9.93 7.47 -24.39
N GLY A 112 -10.02 6.39 -23.61
CA GLY A 112 -10.73 6.37 -22.34
C GLY A 112 -10.03 7.19 -21.25
N LEU A 113 -8.71 7.29 -21.30
CA LEU A 113 -7.95 8.16 -20.39
C LEU A 113 -8.32 9.64 -20.61
N PHE A 114 -8.30 10.11 -21.85
CA PHE A 114 -8.67 11.50 -22.16
C PHE A 114 -10.14 11.80 -21.82
N SER A 115 -11.07 10.88 -22.07
CA SER A 115 -12.49 11.12 -21.73
C SER A 115 -12.74 11.14 -20.22
N ARG A 116 -11.98 10.36 -19.43
CA ARG A 116 -12.10 10.30 -17.96
C ARG A 116 -11.50 11.51 -17.24
N PHE A 117 -10.47 12.14 -17.80
CA PHE A 117 -9.74 13.25 -17.16
C PHE A 117 -10.20 14.67 -17.57
N VAL A 118 -11.09 14.80 -18.56
CA VAL A 118 -11.51 16.11 -19.12
C VAL A 118 -12.91 16.55 -18.64
N GLY A 119 -13.55 15.85 -17.69
CA GLY A 119 -14.89 16.23 -17.16
C GLY A 119 -15.28 15.63 -15.80
N TRP A 120 -16.57 15.66 -15.46
CA TRP A 120 -17.18 15.11 -14.21
C TRP A 120 -16.90 13.60 -13.96
N VAL A 121 -16.27 12.93 -14.94
CA VAL A 121 -15.88 11.53 -14.95
C VAL A 121 -14.70 11.22 -14.00
N VAL A 122 -13.94 12.22 -13.53
CA VAL A 122 -12.84 12.01 -12.55
C VAL A 122 -13.34 11.51 -11.19
N VAL A 123 -14.61 11.78 -10.83
CA VAL A 123 -15.17 11.44 -9.52
C VAL A 123 -15.25 9.92 -9.30
N GLU A 124 -15.58 9.16 -10.34
CA GLU A 124 -15.85 7.73 -10.21
C GLU A 124 -14.58 6.87 -10.04
N PRO A 125 -13.48 7.13 -10.75
CA PRO A 125 -12.17 6.55 -10.43
C PRO A 125 -11.71 6.89 -9.01
N LEU A 126 -11.86 8.14 -8.57
CA LEU A 126 -11.48 8.55 -7.21
C LEU A 126 -12.30 7.82 -6.13
N LEU A 127 -13.62 7.72 -6.31
CA LEU A 127 -14.48 6.96 -5.40
C LEU A 127 -14.12 5.49 -5.38
N THR A 128 -13.80 4.90 -6.54
CA THR A 128 -13.37 3.50 -6.64
C THR A 128 -12.05 3.27 -5.91
N THR A 129 -11.08 4.16 -6.05
CA THR A 129 -9.84 4.13 -5.28
C THR A 129 -10.12 4.28 -3.79
N LEU A 130 -10.96 5.24 -3.39
CA LEU A 130 -11.30 5.46 -1.98
C LEU A 130 -11.95 4.22 -1.34
N LEU A 131 -12.89 3.60 -2.05
CA LEU A 131 -13.54 2.35 -1.62
C LEU A 131 -12.56 1.20 -1.49
N ALA A 132 -11.55 1.12 -2.35
CA ALA A 132 -10.50 0.11 -2.26
C ALA A 132 -9.53 0.38 -1.09
N VAL A 133 -9.20 1.64 -0.84
CA VAL A 133 -8.23 2.04 0.20
C VAL A 133 -8.74 1.71 1.60
N VAL A 134 -10.01 1.96 1.91
CA VAL A 134 -10.54 1.82 3.29
C VAL A 134 -10.33 0.40 3.86
N PRO A 135 -10.70 -0.69 3.18
CA PRO A 135 -10.39 -2.05 3.61
C PRO A 135 -8.89 -2.35 3.76
N GLY A 136 -8.07 -1.78 2.86
CA GLY A 136 -6.61 -1.89 2.93
C GLY A 136 -6.05 -1.29 4.21
N ILE A 137 -6.39 -0.04 4.51
CA ILE A 137 -6.00 0.66 5.75
C ILE A 137 -6.49 -0.11 6.97
N GLY A 138 -7.75 -0.57 6.97
CA GLY A 138 -8.30 -1.36 8.07
C GLY A 138 -7.49 -2.62 8.35
N THR A 139 -7.07 -3.32 7.29
CA THR A 139 -6.25 -4.53 7.41
C THR A 139 -4.84 -4.21 7.91
N PHE A 140 -4.24 -3.12 7.45
CA PHE A 140 -2.94 -2.66 7.94
C PHE A 140 -2.97 -2.38 9.43
N ILE A 141 -3.96 -1.61 9.89
CA ILE A 141 -4.15 -1.30 11.31
C ILE A 141 -4.37 -2.59 12.10
N ALA A 142 -5.21 -3.50 11.62
CA ALA A 142 -5.46 -4.78 12.27
C ALA A 142 -4.19 -5.62 12.45
N VAL A 143 -3.38 -5.78 11.39
CA VAL A 143 -2.12 -6.54 11.45
C VAL A 143 -1.14 -5.91 12.43
N LEU A 144 -0.97 -4.59 12.40
CA LEU A 144 -0.08 -3.89 13.34
C LEU A 144 -0.60 -3.96 14.78
N SER A 145 -1.91 -3.94 14.98
CA SER A 145 -2.52 -4.04 16.31
C SER A 145 -2.32 -5.44 16.89
N ILE A 146 -2.49 -6.48 16.07
CA ILE A 146 -2.22 -7.87 16.45
C ILE A 146 -0.73 -8.04 16.79
N TRP A 147 0.16 -7.50 15.95
CA TRP A 147 1.60 -7.56 16.23
C TRP A 147 1.95 -6.81 17.51
N GLY A 148 1.45 -5.59 17.70
CA GLY A 148 1.67 -4.77 18.88
C GLY A 148 1.15 -5.42 20.17
N ALA A 149 0.01 -6.13 20.10
CA ALA A 149 -0.53 -6.87 21.24
C ALA A 149 0.25 -8.17 21.54
N ALA A 150 0.91 -8.76 20.53
CA ALA A 150 1.66 -10.00 20.67
C ALA A 150 3.12 -9.79 21.10
N ILE A 151 3.72 -8.64 20.77
CA ILE A 151 5.11 -8.31 21.10
C ILE A 151 5.19 -7.73 22.52
N GLY A 152 6.12 -8.23 23.34
CA GLY A 152 6.37 -7.67 24.67
C GLY A 152 7.05 -6.30 24.60
N ASP A 153 6.89 -5.46 25.63
CA ASP A 153 7.47 -4.10 25.65
C ASP A 153 8.99 -4.06 25.50
N ALA A 154 9.70 -5.07 26.01
CA ALA A 154 11.15 -5.17 25.83
C ALA A 154 11.53 -5.39 24.36
N ASP A 155 10.84 -6.31 23.69
CA ASP A 155 11.09 -6.64 22.29
C ASP A 155 10.64 -5.52 21.35
N ARG A 156 9.54 -4.83 21.68
CA ARG A 156 9.10 -3.63 20.98
C ARG A 156 10.16 -2.52 21.03
N ARG A 157 10.70 -2.23 22.22
CA ARG A 157 11.77 -1.24 22.39
C ARG A 157 13.06 -1.62 21.68
N ASP A 158 13.39 -2.91 21.65
CA ASP A 158 14.54 -3.39 20.89
C ASP A 158 14.31 -3.26 19.38
N TRP A 159 13.10 -3.55 18.90
CA TRP A 159 12.70 -3.35 17.52
C TRP A 159 12.78 -1.87 17.12
N GLU A 160 12.21 -0.97 17.92
CA GLU A 160 12.21 0.49 17.69
C GLU A 160 13.64 1.01 17.52
N ARG A 161 14.52 0.68 18.48
CA ARG A 161 15.94 1.09 18.47
C ARG A 161 16.74 0.51 17.29
N ARG A 162 16.35 -0.66 16.78
CA ARG A 162 17.06 -1.32 15.68
C ARG A 162 16.66 -0.79 14.30
N HIS A 163 15.44 -0.30 14.16
CA HIS A 163 14.82 -0.07 12.85
C HIS A 163 14.38 1.37 12.61
N LEU A 164 13.93 2.11 13.64
CA LEU A 164 13.52 3.50 13.46
C LEU A 164 14.75 4.40 13.27
N PRO A 165 14.70 5.37 12.33
CA PRO A 165 15.70 6.40 12.24
C PRO A 165 15.82 7.17 13.56
N ALA A 166 17.04 7.46 14.00
CA ALA A 166 17.30 8.14 15.27
C ALA A 166 16.46 9.42 15.43
N GLU A 167 16.41 10.26 14.40
CA GLU A 167 15.64 11.51 14.42
C GLU A 167 14.12 11.28 14.53
N PHE A 168 13.61 10.17 14.00
CA PHE A 168 12.20 9.79 14.13
C PHE A 168 11.91 9.23 15.53
N TYR A 169 12.82 8.40 16.05
CA TYR A 169 12.71 7.84 17.40
C TYR A 169 12.72 8.96 18.45
N ASP A 170 13.64 9.92 18.35
CA ASP A 170 13.76 10.98 19.34
C ASP A 170 12.53 11.91 19.35
N GLU A 171 12.02 12.28 18.16
CA GLU A 171 10.90 13.20 18.04
C GLU A 171 9.56 12.58 18.44
N PHE A 172 9.31 11.31 18.08
CA PHE A 172 7.98 10.69 18.22
C PHE A 172 7.90 9.57 19.28
N VAL A 173 9.02 9.01 19.73
CA VAL A 173 9.03 7.87 20.66
C VAL A 173 9.66 8.23 22.00
N ALA A 174 10.80 8.93 22.01
CA ALA A 174 11.42 9.38 23.25
C ALA A 174 10.60 10.51 23.90
N ARG A 175 10.17 11.49 23.09
CA ARG A 175 9.43 12.67 23.55
C ARG A 175 8.06 12.37 24.15
N ASP A 176 7.35 11.38 23.60
CA ASP A 176 6.04 10.95 24.10
C ASP A 176 6.16 10.27 25.48
N ARG A 177 7.30 9.60 25.73
CA ARG A 177 7.61 8.99 27.02
C ARG A 177 8.00 10.01 28.09
N ASP A 178 8.75 11.04 27.73
CA ASP A 178 9.13 12.11 28.67
C ASP A 178 7.91 12.98 29.10
N GLY A 179 6.78 12.86 28.41
CA GLY A 179 5.51 13.51 28.75
C GLY A 179 4.56 12.67 29.62
N GLU A 180 4.89 11.41 29.91
CA GLU A 180 4.10 10.50 30.77
C GLU A 180 4.64 10.40 32.22
N GLU A 181 5.71 11.14 32.57
CA GLU A 181 6.20 11.35 33.95
C GLU A 181 5.61 12.61 34.60
#